data_AF-A0A9X2I5B9-F1
#
_entry.id   AF-A0A9X2I5B9-F1
#
_cell.length_a   1.000
_cell.length_b   1.000
_cell.length_c   1.000
_cell.angle_alpha   90.00
_cell.angle_beta   90.00
_cell.angle_gamma   90.00
#
_symmetry.space_group_name_H-M   'P 1'
#
loop_
_entity.id
_entity.type
_entity.pdbx_description
1 polymer ?
#
loop_
_entity_poly.entity_id
_entity_poly.type
_entity_poly.pdbx_seq_one_letter_code
_entity_poly.pdbx_strand_id
1 'polypeptide(L)' 'MDYIMFCDHCGMPKPIVEHIMREYFWIAHQVYCSNCEKPNQIPKYLQELALEMHKQHYGKNE' A
#
# COMPACT_ATOMS: atom_id res chain seq x y z
N MET A 1 4.61 0.21 -11.51
CA MET A 1 3.86 -1.08 -11.46
C MET A 1 2.60 -0.83 -10.66
N ASP A 2 1.46 -1.40 -11.09
CA ASP A 2 0.22 -1.31 -10.32
C ASP A 2 0.11 -2.48 -9.35
N TYR A 3 -0.06 -2.16 -8.06
CA TYR A 3 -0.25 -3.17 -7.02
C TYR A 3 -1.74 -3.44 -6.83
N ILE A 4 -2.14 -4.67 -6.52
CA ILE A 4 -3.53 -5.01 -6.20
C ILE A 4 -3.56 -5.64 -4.81
N MET A 5 -4.42 -5.12 -3.94
CA MET A 5 -4.69 -5.68 -2.63
C MET A 5 -6.14 -6.15 -2.56
N PHE A 6 -6.36 -7.37 -2.10
CA PHE A 6 -7.70 -7.90 -1.87
C PHE A 6 -8.15 -7.60 -0.45
N CYS A 7 -9.43 -7.28 -0.27
CA CYS A 7 -10.02 -7.12 1.05
C CYS A 7 -10.16 -8.48 1.75
N ASP A 8 -9.60 -8.63 2.94
CA ASP A 8 -9.67 -9.85 3.76
C ASP A 8 -11.10 -10.21 4.20
N HIS A 9 -12.03 -9.25 4.12
CA HIS A 9 -13.43 -9.43 4.57
C HIS A 9 -14.40 -9.76 3.44
N CYS A 10 -14.26 -9.14 2.27
CA CYS A 10 -15.21 -9.28 1.16
C CYS A 10 -14.58 -9.70 -0.17
N GLY A 11 -13.26 -9.90 -0.22
CA GLY A 11 -12.54 -10.30 -1.43
C GLY A 11 -12.46 -9.22 -2.52
N MET A 12 -12.98 -8.02 -2.29
CA MET A 12 -12.97 -6.96 -3.31
C MET A 12 -11.53 -6.53 -3.62
N PRO A 13 -11.10 -6.53 -4.90
CA PRO A 13 -9.80 -6.04 -5.29
C PRO A 13 -9.74 -4.51 -5.20
N LYS A 14 -8.64 -4.00 -4.66
CA LYS A 14 -8.32 -2.58 -4.57
C LYS A 14 -6.99 -2.32 -5.28
N PRO A 15 -7.02 -1.66 -6.45
CA PRO A 15 -5.81 -1.16 -7.08
C PRO A 15 -5.14 -0.14 -6.17
N ILE A 16 -3.82 -0.25 -6.01
CA ILE A 16 -2.96 0.67 -5.30
C ILE A 16 -2.04 1.30 -6.33
N VAL A 17 -2.32 2.57 -6.61
CA VAL A 17 -1.49 3.41 -7.47
C VAL A 17 -0.10 3.58 -6.87
N GLU A 18 0.92 3.60 -7.73
CA GLU A 18 2.34 3.62 -7.32
C GLU A 18 2.69 4.77 -6.35
N HIS A 19 2.13 5.96 -6.57
CA HIS A 19 2.35 7.10 -5.67
C HIS A 19 1.77 6.83 -4.27
N ILE A 20 0.62 6.14 -4.17
CA ILE A 20 0.04 5.79 -2.87
C ILE A 20 0.90 4.76 -2.15
N MET A 21 1.35 3.74 -2.89
CA MET A 21 2.26 2.72 -2.38
C MET A 21 3.53 3.39 -1.82
N ARG A 22 4.18 4.25 -2.60
CA ARG A 22 5.42 4.92 -2.21
C ARG A 22 5.25 5.88 -1.03
N GLU A 23 4.23 6.72 -1.03
CA GLU A 23 4.14 7.80 -0.04
C GLU A 23 3.47 7.38 1.27
N TYR A 24 2.54 6.42 1.25
CA TYR A 24 1.68 6.14 2.41
C TYR A 24 1.82 4.73 2.98
N PHE A 25 2.10 3.70 2.17
CA PHE A 25 2.05 2.32 2.65
C PHE A 25 3.15 1.97 3.67
N TRP A 26 4.24 2.72 3.74
CA TRP A 26 5.31 2.49 4.71
C TRP A 26 4.98 3.02 6.13
N ILE A 27 4.03 3.96 6.25
CA ILE A 27 3.53 4.49 7.54
C ILE A 27 2.14 3.98 7.91
N ALA A 28 1.33 3.61 6.93
CA ALA A 28 -0.03 3.16 7.15
C ALA A 28 -0.04 1.72 7.67
N HIS A 29 -0.85 1.47 8.69
CA HIS A 29 -1.05 0.13 9.26
C HIS A 29 -2.22 -0.61 8.58
N GLN A 30 -3.21 0.14 8.11
CA GLN A 30 -4.43 -0.41 7.53
C GLN A 30 -4.94 0.47 6.38
N VAL A 31 -5.63 -0.16 5.43
CA VAL A 31 -6.39 0.54 4.39
C VAL A 31 -7.85 0.10 4.47
N TYR A 32 -8.79 1.04 4.37
CA TYR A 32 -10.21 0.71 4.39
C TYR A 32 -10.67 0.19 3.03
N CYS A 33 -11.48 -0.87 3.06
CA CYS A 33 -12.16 -1.38 1.87
C CYS A 33 -13.23 -0.38 1.42
N SER A 34 -13.24 -0.02 0.13
CA SER A 34 -14.25 0.88 -0.44
C SER A 34 -15.62 0.22 -0.63
N ASN A 35 -15.73 -1.09 -0.44
CA ASN A 35 -16.96 -1.86 -0.61
C ASN A 35 -17.65 -2.21 0.71
N CYS A 36 -16.91 -2.77 1.68
CA CYS A 36 -17.49 -3.20 2.96
C CYS A 36 -17.08 -2.34 4.16
N GLU A 37 -16.27 -1.28 3.93
CA GLU A 37 -15.80 -0.33 4.94
C GLU A 37 -15.04 -0.96 6.12
N LYS A 38 -14.62 -2.22 5.97
CA LYS A 38 -13.78 -2.89 6.97
C LYS A 38 -12.30 -2.51 6.80
N PRO A 39 -11.55 -2.40 7.91
CA PRO A 39 -10.11 -2.20 7.86
C PRO A 39 -9.43 -3.46 7.33
N ASN A 40 -8.54 -3.27 6.37
CA ASN A 40 -7.67 -4.30 5.80
C ASN A 40 -6.25 -4.06 6.28
N GLN A 41 -5.64 -5.02 6.97
CA GLN A 41 -4.28 -4.86 7.46
C GLN A 41 -3.32 -4.82 6.27
N ILE A 42 -2.39 -3.88 6.26
CA ILE A 42 -1.35 -3.83 5.23
C ILE A 42 -0.30 -4.89 5.58
N PRO A 43 -0.04 -5.89 4.73
CA PRO A 43 1.00 -6.88 4.97
C PRO A 43 2.37 -6.23 5.16
N LYS A 44 3.15 -6.76 6.12
CA LYS A 44 4.51 -6.27 6.44
C LYS A 44 5.41 -6.15 5.21
N TYR A 45 5.36 -7.12 4.31
CA TYR A 45 6.16 -7.10 3.08
C TYR A 45 5.80 -5.93 2.15
N LEU A 46 4.54 -5.48 2.13
CA LEU A 46 4.14 -4.29 1.37
C LEU A 46 4.64 -3.00 2.03
N GLN A 47 4.68 -2.95 3.37
CA GLN A 47 5.24 -1.81 4.08
C GLN A 47 6.76 -1.68 3.85
N GLU A 48 7.47 -2.82 3.87
CA GLU A 48 8.91 -2.88 3.58
C GLU A 48 9.19 -2.45 2.13
N LEU A 49 8.42 -2.95 1.17
CA LEU A 49 8.51 -2.54 -0.23
C LEU A 49 8.22 -1.04 -0.42
N ALA A 50 7.19 -0.52 0.23
CA ALA A 50 6.86 0.90 0.19
C ALA A 50 8.00 1.77 0.75
N LEU A 51 8.64 1.32 1.83
CA LEU A 51 9.79 2.01 2.44
C LEU A 51 10.99 2.05 1.49
N GLU A 52 11.27 0.94 0.80
CA GLU A 52 12.32 0.88 -0.22
C GLU A 52 12.03 1.83 -1.38
N MET A 53 10.80 1.83 -1.90
CA MET A 53 10.38 2.74 -2.97
C MET A 53 10.53 4.21 -2.56
N HIS A 54 10.13 4.55 -1.32
CA HIS A 54 10.27 5.90 -0.78
C HIS A 54 11.74 6.34 -0.73
N LYS A 55 12.60 5.51 -0.14
CA LYS A 55 14.05 5.78 -0.07
C LYS A 55 14.68 5.93 -1.45
N GLN A 56 14.32 5.08 -2.41
CA GLN A 56 14.86 5.16 -3.78
C GLN A 56 14.44 6.44 -4.51
N HIS A 57 13.23 6.94 -4.26
CA HIS A 57 12.74 8.15 -4.90
C HIS A 57 13.44 9.42 -4.38
N TYR A 58 13.67 9.49 -3.07
CA TYR A 58 14.32 10.65 -2.44
C TYR A 58 15.85 10.55 -2.39
N GLY A 59 16.42 9.34 -2.37
CA GLY A 59 17.86 9.09 -2.39
C GLY A 59 18.51 9.08 -3.78
N LYS A 60 17.73 9.27 -4.86
CA LYS A 60 18.24 9.49 -6.23
C LYS A 60 18.55 10.97 -6.53
N ASN A 61 18.38 11.86 -5.55
CA ASN A 61 18.64 13.29 -5.69
C ASN A 61 20.02 13.71 -5.15
N GLU A 62 20.94 12.75 -4.93
CA GLU A 62 22.36 12.95 -4.62
C GLU A 62 23.23 12.44 -5.77
#